data_AF-C7N5K1-F1
#
_entry.id   AF-C7N5K1-F1
#
_cell.length_a   1.000
_cell.length_b   1.000
_cell.length_c   1.000
_cell.angle_alpha   90.00
_cell.angle_beta   90.00
_cell.angle_gamma   90.00
#
_symmetry.space_group_name_H-M   'P 1'
#
loop_
_entity.id
_entity.type
_entity.pdbx_description
1 polymer ?
#
loop_
_entity_poly.entity_id
_entity_poly.type
_entity_poly.pdbx_seq_one_letter_code
_entity_poly.pdbx_strand_id
1 'polypeptide(L)'
;MANIPVGSLTEAMSRFAYLVCQTAPLHFFIVVPLLYDTDINDSCGKPTPAHTATYFITNMNFRQCDKLLEDYGETFANDGFCEFGFVTSDPMKQIRADRMKTVTIFGLDEREASLVLDPLGIPEVESLKTAGDLVGPDNPAIGRPACRNGITAADFVFGLDHDFELIKNPSYGGDPSLMFHPDGTLRWT
;
A
#
# COMPACT_ATOMS: atom_id res chain seq x y z
N MET A 1 10.13 -10.18 -14.45
CA MET A 1 10.14 -9.49 -13.12
C MET A 1 10.82 -8.14 -13.26
N ALA A 2 10.60 -7.17 -12.36
CA ALA A 2 11.19 -5.83 -12.49
C ALA A 2 11.58 -5.25 -11.13
N ASN A 3 12.72 -4.56 -11.06
CA ASN A 3 13.12 -3.78 -9.88
C ASN A 3 12.57 -2.36 -10.04
N ILE A 4 11.48 -2.05 -9.35
CA ILE A 4 10.87 -0.71 -9.39
C ILE A 4 11.61 0.21 -8.41
N PRO A 5 12.28 1.28 -8.88
CA PRO A 5 12.89 2.25 -7.97
C PRO A 5 11.83 2.96 -7.13
N VAL A 6 12.15 3.30 -5.88
CA VAL A 6 11.23 4.04 -4.99
C VAL A 6 10.75 5.34 -5.64
N GLY A 7 11.62 6.05 -6.37
CA GLY A 7 11.27 7.27 -7.10
C GLY A 7 10.30 7.07 -8.27
N SER A 8 10.10 5.84 -8.73
CA SER A 8 9.16 5.49 -9.81
C SER A 8 7.90 4.80 -9.29
N LEU A 9 7.80 4.53 -7.98
CA LEU A 9 6.72 3.75 -7.38
C LEU A 9 5.35 4.40 -7.57
N THR A 10 5.24 5.69 -7.23
CA THR A 10 3.97 6.43 -7.31
C THR A 10 3.49 6.54 -8.75
N GLU A 11 4.39 6.80 -9.68
CA GLU A 11 4.08 6.84 -11.11
C GLU A 11 3.65 5.46 -11.64
N ALA A 12 4.31 4.37 -11.24
CA ALA A 12 3.89 3.00 -11.60
C ALA A 12 2.47 2.70 -11.08
N MET A 13 2.16 3.12 -9.86
CA MET A 13 0.82 3.00 -9.27
C MET A 13 -0.22 3.87 -9.99
N SER A 14 0.12 5.11 -10.38
CA SER A 14 -0.77 5.97 -11.14
C SER A 14 -1.08 5.38 -12.52
N ARG A 15 -0.08 4.81 -13.20
CA ARG A 15 -0.27 4.11 -14.49
C ARG A 15 -1.13 2.87 -14.36
N PHE A 16 -0.90 2.05 -13.34
CA PHE A 16 -1.80 0.95 -13.00
C PHE A 16 -3.22 1.47 -12.81
N ALA A 17 -3.39 2.50 -11.99
CA ALA A 17 -4.71 3.07 -11.69
C ALA A 17 -5.42 3.56 -12.95
N TYR A 18 -4.71 4.27 -13.83
CA TYR A 18 -5.23 4.74 -15.10
C TYR A 18 -5.78 3.61 -15.97
N LEU A 19 -5.02 2.51 -16.12
CA LEU A 19 -5.40 1.35 -16.93
C LEU A 19 -6.61 0.63 -16.34
N VAL A 20 -6.58 0.35 -15.03
CA VAL A 20 -7.61 -0.48 -14.40
C VAL A 20 -8.94 0.27 -14.23
N CYS A 21 -8.89 1.58 -13.90
CA CYS A 21 -10.09 2.42 -13.79
C CYS A 21 -10.91 2.52 -15.07
N GLN A 22 -10.37 2.12 -16.24
CA GLN A 22 -11.16 2.05 -17.48
C GLN A 22 -12.20 0.92 -17.47
N THR A 23 -12.01 -0.08 -16.61
CA THR A 23 -12.77 -1.33 -16.63
C THR A 23 -13.45 -1.66 -15.30
N ALA A 24 -12.92 -1.17 -14.18
CA ALA A 24 -13.45 -1.40 -12.84
C ALA A 24 -13.10 -0.26 -11.88
N PRO A 25 -13.92 0.00 -10.85
CA PRO A 25 -13.52 0.89 -9.77
C PRO A 25 -12.31 0.33 -9.02
N LEU A 26 -11.48 1.23 -8.48
CA LEU A 26 -10.37 0.87 -7.60
C LEU A 26 -10.69 1.20 -6.15
N HIS A 27 -10.10 0.41 -5.27
CA HIS A 27 -10.10 0.62 -3.83
C HIS A 27 -8.65 0.82 -3.41
N PHE A 28 -8.37 1.91 -2.72
CA PHE A 28 -7.09 2.09 -2.05
C PHE A 28 -7.10 1.32 -0.74
N PHE A 29 -5.97 0.72 -0.39
CA PHE A 29 -5.73 0.17 0.93
C PHE A 29 -4.41 0.67 1.50
N ILE A 30 -4.37 0.82 2.83
CA ILE A 30 -3.13 1.03 3.58
C ILE A 30 -3.17 0.21 4.86
N VAL A 31 -2.08 -0.51 5.12
CA VAL A 31 -1.82 -1.28 6.33
C VAL A 31 -0.74 -0.54 7.10
N VAL A 32 -1.06 -0.08 8.30
CA VAL A 32 -0.11 0.60 9.19
C VAL A 32 0.14 -0.21 10.46
N PRO A 33 1.36 -0.19 11.01
CA PRO A 33 1.61 -0.70 12.35
C PRO A 33 0.87 0.18 13.38
N LEU A 34 0.19 -0.44 14.33
CA LEU A 34 -0.36 0.25 15.49
C LEU A 34 0.77 0.55 16.46
N LEU A 35 1.06 1.85 16.64
CA LEU A 35 2.11 2.32 17.56
C LEU A 35 1.74 2.19 19.03
N TYR A 36 0.43 2.03 19.33
CA TYR A 36 -0.08 1.86 20.68
C TYR A 36 -1.20 0.83 20.68
N ASP A 37 -1.07 -0.13 21.58
CA ASP A 37 -2.12 -1.07 21.94
C ASP A 37 -3.17 -0.31 22.75
N THR A 38 -4.01 0.50 22.08
CA THR A 38 -5.02 1.31 22.79
C THR A 38 -6.16 0.47 23.34
N ASP A 39 -6.24 -0.84 23.01
CA ASP A 39 -7.36 -1.70 23.42
C ASP A 39 -6.99 -3.11 23.92
N ILE A 40 -5.72 -3.45 24.15
CA ILE A 40 -5.36 -4.77 24.71
C ILE A 40 -4.71 -4.59 26.09
N ASN A 41 -5.55 -4.59 27.12
CA ASN A 41 -5.16 -5.02 28.46
C ASN A 41 -4.85 -6.54 28.43
N ASP A 42 -3.76 -6.94 27.79
CA ASP A 42 -3.25 -8.29 27.95
C ASP A 42 -2.57 -8.35 29.31
N SER A 43 -3.34 -8.84 30.27
CA SER A 43 -3.06 -9.10 31.69
C SER A 43 -1.80 -9.95 31.98
N CYS A 44 -0.91 -10.18 31.01
CA CYS A 44 0.23 -11.09 31.10
C CYS A 44 1.61 -10.48 30.75
N GLY A 45 1.72 -9.19 30.43
CA GLY A 45 3.02 -8.49 30.36
C GLY A 45 4.02 -9.04 29.33
N LYS A 46 3.55 -9.72 28.28
CA LYS A 46 4.38 -10.16 27.15
C LYS A 46 4.26 -9.14 26.00
N PRO A 47 5.32 -8.87 25.22
CA PRO A 47 5.21 -8.04 24.04
C PRO A 47 4.25 -8.71 23.03
N THR A 48 3.10 -8.10 22.79
CA THR A 48 2.18 -8.49 21.72
C THR A 48 2.84 -8.20 20.36
N PRO A 49 2.61 -9.02 19.31
CA PRO A 49 3.06 -8.70 17.97
C PRO A 49 2.54 -7.31 17.58
N ALA A 50 3.31 -6.54 16.81
CA ALA A 50 2.83 -5.26 16.29
C ALA A 50 1.51 -5.48 15.55
N HIS A 51 0.39 -5.12 16.20
CA HIS A 51 -0.93 -5.21 15.61
C HIS A 51 -0.97 -4.24 14.43
N THR A 52 -1.58 -4.64 13.33
CA THR A 52 -1.74 -3.79 12.15
C THR A 52 -3.20 -3.41 11.99
N ALA A 53 -3.45 -2.18 11.56
CA ALA A 53 -4.77 -1.77 11.12
C ALA A 53 -4.76 -1.59 9.61
N THR A 54 -5.81 -2.09 8.97
CA THR A 54 -6.02 -1.92 7.53
C THR A 54 -7.12 -0.89 7.31
N TYR A 55 -6.87 0.08 6.46
CA TYR A 55 -7.81 1.12 6.09
C TYR A 55 -8.07 1.05 4.59
N PHE A 56 -9.30 1.36 4.19
CA PHE A 56 -9.72 1.36 2.80
C PHE A 56 -10.37 2.68 2.40
N ILE A 57 -10.15 3.09 1.16
CA ILE A 57 -10.99 4.05 0.43
C ILE A 57 -11.61 3.27 -0.72
N THR A 58 -12.92 3.34 -0.89
CA THR A 58 -13.62 2.52 -1.88
C THR A 58 -14.12 3.32 -3.08
N ASN A 59 -14.28 2.65 -4.22
CA ASN A 59 -14.90 3.22 -5.42
C ASN A 59 -14.21 4.50 -5.92
N MET A 60 -12.89 4.50 -5.90
CA MET A 60 -12.08 5.58 -6.42
C MET A 60 -12.04 5.54 -7.95
N ASN A 61 -12.23 6.71 -8.54
CA ASN A 61 -11.86 6.95 -9.94
C ASN A 61 -10.39 7.34 -10.08
N PHE A 62 -9.87 7.33 -11.30
CA PHE A 62 -8.47 7.65 -11.57
C PHE A 62 -8.02 8.99 -10.99
N ARG A 63 -8.82 10.06 -11.09
CA ARG A 63 -8.45 11.38 -10.55
C ARG A 63 -8.27 11.34 -9.03
N GLN A 64 -9.11 10.58 -8.32
CA GLN A 64 -8.97 10.41 -6.88
C GLN A 64 -7.72 9.59 -6.53
N CYS A 65 -7.45 8.51 -7.28
CA CYS A 65 -6.23 7.72 -7.10
C CYS A 65 -4.97 8.55 -7.33
N ASP A 66 -4.94 9.31 -8.42
CA ASP A 66 -3.80 10.14 -8.81
C ASP A 66 -3.55 11.26 -7.79
N LYS A 67 -4.61 11.93 -7.32
CA LYS A 67 -4.52 12.93 -6.25
C LYS A 67 -3.96 12.33 -4.95
N LEU A 68 -4.43 11.14 -4.54
CA LEU A 68 -3.92 10.47 -3.35
C LEU A 68 -2.43 10.17 -3.47
N LEU A 69 -1.96 9.75 -4.65
CA LEU A 69 -0.54 9.49 -4.90
C LEU A 69 0.29 10.79 -4.95
N GLU A 70 -0.25 11.85 -5.53
CA GLU A 70 0.39 13.18 -5.58
C GLU A 70 0.59 13.74 -4.16
N ASP A 71 -0.47 13.71 -3.36
CA ASP A 71 -0.44 14.28 -2.02
C ASP A 71 0.42 13.42 -1.07
N TYR A 72 0.28 12.09 -1.13
CA TYR A 72 0.69 11.20 -0.05
C TYR A 72 1.62 10.05 -0.46
N GLY A 73 1.69 9.75 -1.76
CA GLY A 73 2.42 8.59 -2.29
C GLY A 73 3.91 8.59 -1.96
N GLU A 74 4.58 9.74 -1.99
CA GLU A 74 6.00 9.84 -1.61
C GLU A 74 6.22 9.53 -0.13
N THR A 75 5.33 9.97 0.75
CA THR A 75 5.43 9.69 2.18
C THR A 75 5.29 8.20 2.43
N PHE A 76 4.28 7.55 1.83
CA PHE A 76 4.11 6.10 1.93
C PHE A 76 5.29 5.35 1.32
N ALA A 77 5.81 5.80 0.18
CA ALA A 77 6.95 5.22 -0.49
C ALA A 77 8.24 5.28 0.35
N ASN A 78 8.40 6.27 1.24
CA ASN A 78 9.60 6.43 2.05
C ASN A 78 9.48 5.90 3.49
N ASP A 79 8.27 5.65 4.01
CA ASP A 79 8.07 5.22 5.40
C ASP A 79 8.77 3.90 5.77
N GLY A 80 8.66 2.88 4.92
CA GLY A 80 9.33 1.59 5.11
C GLY A 80 8.47 0.53 5.78
N PHE A 81 7.45 0.94 6.54
CA PHE A 81 6.69 0.06 7.43
C PHE A 81 5.22 -0.12 7.03
N CYS A 82 4.63 0.87 6.35
CA CYS A 82 3.30 0.73 5.77
C CYS A 82 3.30 -0.14 4.51
N GLU A 83 2.24 -0.91 4.33
CA GLU A 83 1.89 -1.55 3.06
C GLU A 83 0.75 -0.76 2.45
N PHE A 84 0.75 -0.55 1.15
CA PHE A 84 -0.32 0.21 0.50
C PHE A 84 -0.44 -0.13 -0.98
N GLY A 85 -1.59 0.21 -1.56
CA GLY A 85 -1.80 -0.04 -2.98
C GLY A 85 -3.23 0.15 -3.42
N PHE A 86 -3.50 -0.35 -4.63
CA PHE A 86 -4.83 -0.33 -5.23
C PHE A 86 -5.26 -1.75 -5.58
N VAL A 87 -6.53 -2.06 -5.34
CA VAL A 87 -7.15 -3.35 -5.64
C VAL A 87 -8.52 -3.14 -6.24
N THR A 88 -8.95 -4.00 -7.16
CA THR A 88 -10.35 -4.02 -7.60
C THR A 88 -11.19 -4.93 -6.70
N SER A 89 -12.49 -5.07 -6.99
CA SER A 89 -13.30 -6.10 -6.32
C SER A 89 -12.82 -7.53 -6.64
N ASP A 90 -12.07 -7.72 -7.73
CA ASP A 90 -11.25 -8.92 -7.93
C ASP A 90 -9.88 -8.70 -7.26
N PRO A 91 -9.56 -9.42 -6.16
CA PRO A 91 -8.28 -9.29 -5.48
C PRO A 91 -7.08 -9.75 -6.35
N MET A 92 -7.35 -10.46 -7.44
CA MET A 92 -6.34 -10.84 -8.42
C MET A 92 -5.99 -9.67 -9.36
N LYS A 93 -6.63 -8.50 -9.27
CA LYS A 93 -6.21 -7.31 -10.01
C LYS A 93 -5.81 -6.21 -9.03
N GLN A 94 -4.52 -6.13 -8.74
CA GLN A 94 -3.98 -5.20 -7.74
C GLN A 94 -2.54 -4.77 -8.04
N ILE A 95 -2.16 -3.61 -7.50
CA ILE A 95 -0.77 -3.20 -7.31
C ILE A 95 -0.55 -2.94 -5.82
N ARG A 96 0.52 -3.48 -5.25
CA ARG A 96 0.83 -3.41 -3.83
C ARG A 96 2.30 -3.10 -3.60
N ALA A 97 2.59 -2.12 -2.77
CA ALA A 97 3.88 -1.91 -2.15
C ALA A 97 3.89 -2.57 -0.77
N ASP A 98 4.72 -3.57 -0.60
CA ASP A 98 4.95 -4.26 0.67
C ASP A 98 5.95 -3.52 1.56
N ARG A 99 6.02 -3.97 2.82
CA ARG A 99 7.15 -3.63 3.71
C ARG A 99 8.46 -3.92 2.99
N MET A 100 9.48 -3.11 3.28
CA MET A 100 10.77 -3.19 2.59
C MET A 100 10.72 -2.89 1.08
N LYS A 101 9.60 -2.30 0.60
CA LYS A 101 9.44 -1.71 -0.75
C LYS A 101 9.50 -2.69 -1.91
N THR A 102 9.15 -3.96 -1.66
CA THR A 102 8.82 -4.87 -2.75
C THR A 102 7.49 -4.45 -3.36
N VAL A 103 7.44 -4.31 -4.69
CA VAL A 103 6.23 -3.94 -5.41
C VAL A 103 5.73 -5.14 -6.19
N THR A 104 4.48 -5.49 -5.99
CA THR A 104 3.81 -6.58 -6.70
C THR A 104 2.69 -6.01 -7.55
N ILE A 105 2.69 -6.34 -8.85
CA ILE A 105 1.58 -6.06 -9.77
C ILE A 105 0.98 -7.42 -10.15
N PHE A 106 -0.33 -7.58 -9.95
CA PHE A 106 -1.05 -8.81 -10.24
C PHE A 106 -2.29 -8.52 -11.10
N GLY A 107 -2.65 -9.47 -11.97
CA GLY A 107 -3.85 -9.39 -12.81
C GLY A 107 -3.71 -8.50 -14.05
N LEU A 108 -2.48 -8.18 -14.43
CA LEU A 108 -2.16 -7.59 -15.72
C LEU A 108 -1.58 -8.66 -16.64
N ASP A 109 -1.97 -8.63 -17.92
CA ASP A 109 -1.25 -9.37 -18.95
C ASP A 109 0.11 -8.71 -19.30
N GLU A 110 0.90 -9.35 -20.14
CA GLU A 110 2.23 -8.86 -20.53
C GLU A 110 2.19 -7.48 -21.19
N ARG A 111 1.14 -7.20 -21.98
CA ARG A 111 0.96 -5.91 -22.65
C ARG A 111 0.53 -4.83 -21.67
N GLU A 112 -0.38 -5.13 -20.75
CA GLU A 112 -0.79 -4.21 -19.70
C GLU A 112 0.40 -3.90 -18.77
N ALA A 113 1.20 -4.90 -18.42
CA ALA A 113 2.41 -4.72 -17.61
C ALA A 113 3.44 -3.82 -18.31
N SER A 114 3.66 -3.99 -19.62
CA SER A 114 4.60 -3.12 -20.36
C SER A 114 4.12 -1.67 -20.45
N LEU A 115 2.80 -1.43 -20.53
CA LEU A 115 2.23 -0.06 -20.47
C LEU A 115 2.48 0.64 -19.12
N VAL A 116 2.70 -0.12 -18.04
CA VAL A 116 3.08 0.42 -16.74
C VAL A 116 4.60 0.65 -16.65
N LEU A 117 5.41 -0.31 -17.09
CA LEU A 117 6.86 -0.35 -16.80
C LEU A 117 7.73 0.33 -17.87
N ASP A 118 7.45 0.15 -19.16
CA ASP A 118 8.28 0.66 -20.25
C ASP A 118 8.43 2.19 -20.24
N PRO A 119 7.36 2.97 -19.98
CA PRO A 119 7.47 4.44 -19.91
C PRO A 119 8.37 4.93 -18.78
N LEU A 120 8.63 4.09 -17.78
CA LEU A 120 9.49 4.37 -16.64
C LEU A 120 10.94 3.93 -16.89
N GLY A 121 11.22 3.32 -18.04
CA GLY A 121 12.53 2.76 -18.37
C GLY A 121 12.94 1.64 -17.42
N ILE A 122 11.97 0.92 -16.83
CA ILE A 122 12.22 -0.17 -15.87
C ILE A 122 12.35 -1.48 -16.66
N PRO A 123 13.56 -2.06 -16.77
CA PRO A 123 13.76 -3.27 -17.54
C PRO A 123 13.28 -4.50 -16.76
N GLU A 124 12.98 -5.56 -17.51
CA GLU A 124 12.85 -6.90 -16.94
C GLU A 124 14.21 -7.40 -16.42
N VAL A 125 14.17 -8.11 -15.29
CA VAL A 125 15.33 -8.72 -14.63
C VAL A 125 15.08 -10.20 -14.34
N GLU A 126 16.15 -10.99 -14.40
CA GLU A 126 16.14 -12.41 -14.04
C GLU A 126 16.14 -12.62 -12.52
N SER A 127 16.65 -11.66 -11.75
CA SER A 127 16.68 -11.70 -10.29
C SER A 127 16.26 -10.35 -9.67
N LEU A 128 15.41 -10.43 -8.64
CA LEU A 128 14.98 -9.26 -7.88
C LEU A 128 16.08 -8.85 -6.90
N LYS A 129 16.33 -7.54 -6.82
CA LYS A 129 17.13 -6.96 -5.74
C LYS A 129 16.19 -6.57 -4.62
N THR A 130 16.41 -7.15 -3.45
CA THR A 130 15.67 -6.86 -2.22
C THR A 130 16.49 -5.95 -1.32
N ALA A 131 15.85 -5.40 -0.29
CA ALA A 131 16.58 -4.69 0.76
C ALA A 131 17.66 -5.57 1.43
N GLY A 132 17.45 -6.89 1.51
CA GLY A 132 18.45 -7.82 2.05
C GLY A 132 19.73 -7.89 1.21
N ASP A 133 19.65 -7.61 -0.09
CA ASP A 133 20.80 -7.57 -0.99
C ASP A 133 21.58 -6.24 -0.89
N LEU A 134 20.96 -5.21 -0.30
CA LEU A 134 21.53 -3.87 -0.19
C LEU A 134 22.11 -3.58 1.20
N VAL A 135 21.63 -4.30 2.23
CA VAL A 135 22.06 -4.11 3.61
C VAL A 135 23.21 -5.05 3.94
N GLY A 136 24.32 -4.49 4.42
CA GLY A 136 25.49 -5.28 4.80
C GLY A 136 26.40 -4.51 5.77
N PRO A 137 27.51 -5.13 6.22
CA PRO A 137 28.48 -4.48 7.11
C PRO A 137 28.98 -3.12 6.58
N ASP A 138 29.13 -3.02 5.26
CA ASP A 138 29.62 -1.81 4.58
C ASP A 138 28.49 -0.83 4.19
N ASN A 139 27.22 -1.23 4.35
CA ASN A 139 26.04 -0.40 4.10
C ASN A 139 24.94 -0.71 5.16
N PRO A 140 25.11 -0.24 6.41
CA PRO A 140 24.19 -0.55 7.48
C PRO A 140 22.84 0.13 7.27
N ALA A 141 21.75 -0.60 7.54
CA ALA A 141 20.41 -0.03 7.54
C ALA A 141 20.25 1.00 8.67
N ILE A 142 19.69 2.16 8.37
CA ILE A 142 19.36 3.19 9.36
C ILE A 142 17.84 3.39 9.34
N GLY A 143 17.17 2.97 10.42
CA GLY A 143 15.74 3.21 10.61
C GLY A 143 15.49 4.61 11.17
N ARG A 144 14.82 5.47 10.41
CA ARG A 144 14.21 6.71 10.90
C ARG A 144 12.79 6.79 10.35
N PRO A 145 11.80 7.23 11.13
CA PRO A 145 10.47 7.50 10.60
C PRO A 145 10.58 8.51 9.46
N ALA A 146 10.01 8.20 8.30
CA ALA A 146 9.89 9.19 7.24
C ALA A 146 8.92 10.28 7.70
N CYS A 147 9.33 11.53 7.56
CA CYS A 147 8.55 12.68 7.99
C CYS A 147 8.62 13.74 6.89
N ARG A 148 7.46 14.11 6.34
CA ARG A 148 7.35 15.21 5.36
C ARG A 148 6.51 16.31 6.00
N ASN A 149 7.07 17.52 6.08
CA ASN A 149 6.42 18.68 6.73
C ASN A 149 5.94 18.43 8.18
N GLY A 150 6.59 17.54 8.93
CA GLY A 150 6.18 17.21 10.30
C GLY A 150 5.17 16.05 10.42
N ILE A 151 4.75 15.45 9.30
CA ILE A 151 3.73 14.39 9.25
C ILE A 151 4.38 13.05 8.94
N THR A 152 4.06 12.02 9.73
CA THR A 152 4.48 10.62 9.53
C THR A 152 3.39 9.79 8.84
N ALA A 153 3.71 8.57 8.39
CA ALA A 153 2.71 7.65 7.84
C ALA A 153 1.60 7.26 8.85
N ALA A 154 1.87 7.36 10.16
CA ALA A 154 0.86 7.13 11.20
C ALA A 154 -0.09 8.33 11.35
N ASP A 155 0.44 9.56 11.32
CA ASP A 155 -0.37 10.80 11.31
C ASP A 155 -1.26 10.86 10.06
N PHE A 156 -0.79 10.23 8.99
CA PHE A 156 -1.47 10.14 7.70
C PHE A 156 -2.84 9.49 7.74
N VAL A 157 -3.01 8.45 8.54
CA VAL A 157 -4.31 7.79 8.69
C VAL A 157 -5.36 8.76 9.24
N PHE A 158 -4.97 9.67 10.13
CA PHE A 158 -5.88 10.71 10.64
C PHE A 158 -6.22 11.75 9.57
N GLY A 159 -5.27 12.12 8.71
CA GLY A 159 -5.51 13.06 7.60
C GLY A 159 -6.38 12.47 6.48
N LEU A 160 -6.15 11.21 6.12
CA LEU A 160 -6.93 10.50 5.10
C LEU A 160 -8.42 10.37 5.46
N ASP A 161 -8.74 10.22 6.75
CA ASP A 161 -10.13 10.14 7.21
C ASP A 161 -10.91 11.43 6.91
N HIS A 162 -10.23 12.58 7.00
CA HIS A 162 -10.82 13.88 6.69
C HIS A 162 -11.09 14.08 5.19
N ASP A 163 -10.19 13.58 4.34
CA ASP A 163 -10.20 13.89 2.91
C ASP A 163 -10.89 12.84 2.04
N PHE A 164 -10.98 11.58 2.48
CA PHE A 164 -11.37 10.44 1.62
C PHE A 164 -12.38 9.45 2.20
N GLU A 165 -13.01 9.73 3.35
CA GLU A 165 -13.97 8.83 4.02
C GLU A 165 -13.40 7.41 4.25
N LEU A 166 -12.52 7.26 5.24
CA LEU A 166 -11.84 5.99 5.49
C LEU A 166 -12.74 4.94 6.14
N ILE A 167 -12.68 3.71 5.61
CA ILE A 167 -13.26 2.53 6.26
C ILE A 167 -12.14 1.80 7.00
N LYS A 168 -12.21 1.77 8.34
CA LYS A 168 -11.27 1.03 9.19
C LYS A 168 -11.70 -0.42 9.35
N ASN A 169 -10.81 -1.35 9.02
CA ASN A 169 -10.91 -2.75 9.42
C ASN A 169 -9.84 -3.05 10.48
N PRO A 170 -10.21 -3.08 11.77
CA PRO A 170 -9.31 -3.58 12.77
C PRO A 170 -9.17 -5.10 12.60
N SER A 171 -8.04 -5.56 12.06
CA SER A 171 -7.72 -6.97 12.00
C SER A 171 -7.35 -7.47 13.40
N TYR A 172 -8.35 -7.70 14.25
CA TYR A 172 -8.22 -8.52 15.45
C TYR A 172 -8.35 -9.98 15.01
N GLY A 173 -7.42 -10.84 15.43
CA GLY A 173 -7.46 -12.25 15.07
C GLY A 173 -8.81 -12.88 15.43
N GLY A 174 -9.65 -13.11 14.43
CA GLY A 174 -10.86 -13.93 14.50
C GLY A 174 -12.18 -13.22 14.82
N ASP A 175 -12.67 -12.30 13.97
CA ASP A 175 -14.11 -12.06 13.67
C ASP A 175 -14.26 -11.08 12.47
N PRO A 176 -15.48 -10.76 11.97
CA PRO A 176 -15.93 -10.84 10.56
C PRO A 176 -14.94 -10.33 9.49
N SER A 177 -14.77 -11.09 8.42
CA SER A 177 -13.95 -10.69 7.28
C SER A 177 -14.66 -9.59 6.48
N LEU A 178 -14.02 -8.44 6.32
CA LEU A 178 -14.47 -7.42 5.39
C LEU A 178 -14.30 -7.95 3.96
N MET A 179 -15.39 -8.09 3.20
CA MET A 179 -15.37 -8.63 1.83
C MET A 179 -15.91 -7.63 0.82
N PHE A 180 -15.32 -7.63 -0.38
CA PHE A 180 -15.87 -6.94 -1.54
C PHE A 180 -17.10 -7.70 -2.03
N HIS A 181 -18.21 -6.99 -2.14
CA HIS A 181 -19.43 -7.51 -2.75
C HIS A 181 -19.42 -7.28 -4.27
N PRO A 182 -20.24 -8.03 -5.04
CA PRO A 182 -20.32 -7.87 -6.49
C PRO A 182 -20.69 -6.46 -6.98
N ASP A 183 -21.25 -5.63 -6.10
CA ASP A 183 -21.58 -4.23 -6.36
C ASP A 183 -20.44 -3.24 -6.09
N GLY A 184 -19.23 -3.73 -5.78
CA GLY A 184 -18.05 -2.93 -5.46
C GLY A 184 -18.07 -2.34 -4.05
N THR A 185 -19.09 -2.63 -3.24
CA THR A 185 -19.12 -2.16 -1.85
C THR A 185 -18.37 -3.12 -0.93
N LEU A 186 -17.71 -2.55 0.05
CA LEU A 186 -16.94 -3.28 1.06
C LEU A 186 -17.80 -3.40 2.32
N ARG A 187 -18.17 -4.61 2.74
CA ARG A 187 -19.04 -4.82 3.91
C ARG A 187 -18.50 -5.93 4.82
N TRP A 188 -18.91 -5.87 6.07
CA TRP A 188 -18.69 -6.92 7.06
C TRP A 188 -19.58 -8.13 6.75
N THR A 189 -19.02 -9.34 6.84
CA THR A 189 -19.75 -10.62 6.65
C THR A 189 -19.68 -11.50 7.87
#